data_AF-A0A5S9MEY4-F1
#
_entry.id   AF-A0A5S9MEY4-F1
#
_cell.length_a   1.000
_cell.length_b   1.000
_cell.length_c   1.000
_cell.angle_alpha   90.00
_cell.angle_beta   90.00
_cell.angle_gamma   90.00
#
_symmetry.space_group_name_H-M   'P 1'
#
loop_
_entity.id
_entity.type
_entity.pdbx_description
1 polymer ?
#
loop_
_entity_poly.entity_id
_entity_poly.type
_entity_poly.pdbx_seq_one_letter_code
_entity_poly.pdbx_strand_id
1 'polypeptide(L)'
;MCDTQYVIYLLKELIEINDNEPESDDLAHVVENRLVNQQVSKVETLDEAVDQVLSGLVAVVVEGENYAFIIDVRSYPGRMPEEPDTEKVVRGARTALLKTLL
;
A
#
# COMPACT_ATOMS: atom_id res chain seq x y z
N MET A 1 2.55 14.03 11.38
CA MET A 1 1.88 14.57 10.19
C MET A 1 2.13 13.55 9.10
N CYS A 2 1.07 13.00 8.50
CA CYS A 2 1.15 11.94 7.50
C CYS A 2 2.12 12.34 6.37
N ASP A 3 3.07 11.48 6.06
CA ASP A 3 4.09 11.77 5.04
C ASP A 3 3.52 11.50 3.65
N THR A 4 3.45 12.54 2.84
CA THR A 4 2.87 12.48 1.49
C THR A 4 3.55 11.43 0.62
N GLN A 5 4.85 11.15 0.83
CA GLN A 5 5.55 10.13 0.05
C GLN A 5 5.02 8.72 0.31
N TYR A 6 4.67 8.40 1.56
CA TYR A 6 4.10 7.12 1.93
C TYR A 6 2.70 6.93 1.36
N VAL A 7 1.89 8.00 1.33
CA VAL A 7 0.55 7.94 0.69
C VAL A 7 0.66 7.71 -0.80
N ILE A 8 1.59 8.39 -1.49
CA ILE A 8 1.82 8.18 -2.93
C ILE A 8 2.27 6.75 -3.20
N TYR A 9 3.17 6.23 -2.37
CA TYR A 9 3.63 4.85 -2.46
C TYR A 9 2.49 3.85 -2.30
N LEU A 10 1.67 4.02 -1.25
CA LEU A 10 0.50 3.20 -1.00
C LEU A 10 -0.47 3.19 -2.19
N LEU A 11 -0.74 4.37 -2.77
CA LEU A 11 -1.61 4.49 -3.93
C LEU A 11 -1.05 3.77 -5.15
N LYS A 12 0.26 3.81 -5.37
CA LYS A 12 0.90 3.05 -6.47
C LYS A 12 0.72 1.55 -6.29
N GLU A 13 0.93 1.03 -5.09
CA GLU A 13 0.73 -0.40 -4.79
C GLU A 13 -0.72 -0.83 -5.06
N LEU A 14 -1.70 -0.01 -4.68
CA LEU A 14 -3.12 -0.30 -4.96
C LEU A 14 -3.44 -0.27 -6.47
N ILE A 15 -2.83 0.63 -7.24
CA ILE A 15 -2.99 0.68 -8.70
C ILE A 15 -2.33 -0.54 -9.37
N GLU A 16 -1.16 -0.97 -8.89
CA GLU A 16 -0.49 -2.16 -9.42
C GLU A 16 -1.32 -3.43 -9.25
N ILE A 17 -2.05 -3.56 -8.13
CA ILE A 17 -3.00 -4.67 -7.93
C ILE A 17 -4.06 -4.65 -9.03
N ASN A 18 -4.67 -3.49 -9.31
CA ASN A 18 -5.71 -3.35 -10.33
C ASN A 18 -5.23 -3.71 -11.75
N ASP A 19 -3.98 -3.40 -12.07
CA ASP A 19 -3.44 -3.58 -13.43
C ASP A 19 -2.92 -5.00 -13.70
N ASN A 20 -2.50 -5.73 -12.66
CA ASN A 20 -1.80 -7.01 -12.80
C ASN A 20 -2.57 -8.23 -12.28
N GLU A 21 -3.52 -8.04 -11.37
CA GLU A 21 -4.31 -9.13 -10.84
C GLU A 21 -5.61 -9.29 -11.66
N PRO A 22 -5.97 -10.52 -12.09
CA PRO A 22 -7.29 -10.75 -12.65
C PRO A 22 -8.36 -10.38 -11.62
N GLU A 23 -9.56 -10.01 -12.07
CA GLU A 23 -10.74 -9.91 -11.19
C GLU A 23 -10.83 -11.21 -10.37
N SER A 24 -10.42 -11.11 -9.11
CA SER A 24 -10.24 -12.21 -8.18
C SER A 24 -11.42 -12.18 -7.23
N ASP A 25 -11.99 -13.35 -6.95
CA ASP A 25 -13.03 -13.51 -5.93
C ASP A 25 -12.51 -13.14 -4.52
N ASP A 26 -11.19 -12.99 -4.34
CA ASP A 26 -10.55 -12.70 -3.06
C ASP A 26 -9.62 -11.47 -3.14
N LEU A 27 -10.19 -10.34 -3.57
CA LEU A 27 -9.54 -9.03 -3.58
C LEU A 27 -9.02 -8.63 -2.19
N ALA A 28 -9.74 -8.98 -1.13
CA ALA A 28 -9.37 -8.66 0.23
C ALA A 28 -8.05 -9.34 0.63
N HIS A 29 -7.84 -10.61 0.28
CA HIS A 29 -6.59 -11.31 0.54
C HIS A 29 -5.41 -10.75 -0.25
N VAL A 30 -5.64 -10.37 -1.52
CA VAL A 30 -4.60 -9.73 -2.35
C VAL A 30 -4.16 -8.39 -1.75
N VAL A 31 -5.14 -7.56 -1.38
CA VAL A 31 -4.90 -6.28 -0.70
C VAL A 31 -4.18 -6.49 0.63
N GLU A 32 -4.65 -7.43 1.46
CA GLU A 32 -4.00 -7.75 2.74
C GLU A 32 -2.54 -8.14 2.53
N ASN A 33 -2.25 -9.13 1.68
CA ASN A 33 -0.88 -9.60 1.43
C ASN A 33 0.06 -8.50 0.95
N ARG A 34 -0.43 -7.61 0.08
CA ARG A 34 0.38 -6.49 -0.43
C ARG A 34 0.63 -5.42 0.63
N LEU A 35 -0.36 -5.20 1.50
CA LEU A 35 -0.29 -4.22 2.59
C LEU A 35 0.40 -4.73 3.85
N VAL A 36 0.56 -6.05 4.06
CA VAL A 36 1.20 -6.64 5.26
C VAL A 36 2.59 -6.07 5.54
N ASN A 37 3.34 -5.69 4.50
CA ASN A 37 4.64 -5.02 4.64
C ASN A 37 4.56 -3.64 5.33
N GLN A 38 3.37 -3.04 5.45
CA GLN A 38 3.11 -1.69 5.96
C GLN A 38 2.59 -1.63 7.41
N GLN A 39 2.55 -2.75 8.15
CA GLN A 39 1.89 -2.85 9.47
C GLN A 39 0.40 -2.49 9.40
N VAL A 40 -0.40 -3.43 8.87
CA VAL A 40 -1.86 -3.32 8.78
C VAL A 40 -2.55 -3.92 10.00
N SER A 41 -3.62 -3.28 10.45
CA SER A 41 -4.61 -3.85 11.36
C SER A 41 -6.01 -3.85 10.73
N LYS A 42 -6.92 -4.70 11.21
CA LYS A 42 -8.32 -4.73 10.75
C LYS A 42 -9.22 -4.08 11.79
N VAL A 43 -10.21 -3.33 11.36
CA VAL A 43 -11.30 -2.78 12.19
C VAL A 43 -12.63 -3.17 11.59
N GLU A 44 -13.60 -3.53 12.42
CA GLU A 44 -14.91 -4.03 11.97
C GLU A 44 -16.00 -2.96 11.98
N THR A 45 -15.76 -1.85 12.70
CA THR A 45 -16.73 -0.78 12.85
C THR A 45 -16.28 0.50 12.16
N LEU A 46 -17.26 1.24 11.63
CA LEU A 46 -17.01 2.54 11.03
C LEU A 46 -16.48 3.55 12.07
N ASP A 47 -16.97 3.49 13.31
CA ASP A 47 -16.54 4.38 14.39
C ASP A 47 -15.04 4.20 14.69
N GLU A 48 -14.58 2.94 14.81
CA GLU A 48 -13.15 2.65 14.97
C GLU A 48 -12.33 3.16 13.78
N ALA A 49 -12.81 2.93 12.56
CA ALA A 49 -12.12 3.39 11.35
C ALA A 49 -12.00 4.93 11.31
N VAL A 50 -13.05 5.64 11.69
CA VAL A 50 -13.06 7.11 11.77
C VAL A 50 -12.04 7.60 12.80
N ASP A 51 -11.97 6.99 13.99
CA ASP A 51 -11.00 7.34 15.02
C ASP A 51 -9.55 7.17 14.54
N GLN A 52 -9.27 6.10 13.78
CA GLN A 52 -7.95 5.87 13.20
C GLN A 52 -7.60 6.93 12.13
N VAL A 53 -8.54 7.27 11.25
CA VAL A 53 -8.34 8.31 10.22
C VAL A 53 -8.07 9.67 10.86
N LEU A 54 -8.85 10.04 11.89
CA LEU A 54 -8.65 11.29 12.64
C LEU A 54 -7.30 11.32 13.39
N SER A 55 -6.74 10.14 13.71
CA SER A 55 -5.41 9.99 14.30
C SER A 55 -4.27 10.08 13.26
N GLY A 56 -4.59 10.28 11.98
CA GLY A 56 -3.63 10.44 10.90
C GLY A 56 -3.16 9.13 10.27
N LEU A 57 -3.92 8.04 10.46
CA LEU A 57 -3.73 6.77 9.76
C LEU A 57 -4.58 6.73 8.48
N VAL A 58 -4.31 5.76 7.62
CA VAL A 58 -5.10 5.54 6.40
C VAL A 58 -6.00 4.34 6.59
N ALA A 59 -7.28 4.47 6.27
CA ALA A 59 -8.22 3.36 6.21
C ALA A 59 -8.47 2.96 4.74
N VAL A 60 -8.36 1.67 4.45
CA VAL A 60 -8.69 1.07 3.14
C VAL A 60 -9.89 0.17 3.34
N VAL A 61 -10.97 0.45 2.61
CA VAL A 61 -12.20 -0.34 2.62
C VAL A 61 -12.28 -1.11 1.32
N VAL A 62 -12.50 -2.42 1.41
CA VAL A 62 -12.68 -3.29 0.25
C VAL A 62 -14.17 -3.62 0.14
N GLU A 63 -14.74 -3.45 -1.06
CA GLU A 63 -16.14 -3.77 -1.30
C GLU A 63 -16.38 -5.28 -1.10
N GLY A 64 -17.46 -5.63 -0.40
CA GLY A 64 -17.78 -7.02 -0.05
C GLY A 64 -17.25 -7.47 1.32
N GLU A 65 -16.31 -6.72 1.91
CA GLU A 65 -15.77 -7.03 3.24
C GLU A 65 -16.50 -6.29 4.36
N ASN A 66 -16.59 -6.94 5.53
CA ASN A 66 -17.19 -6.37 6.74
C ASN A 66 -16.17 -5.68 7.65
N TYR A 67 -14.97 -5.39 7.15
CA TYR A 67 -13.89 -4.75 7.89
C TYR A 67 -13.10 -3.81 6.98
N ALA A 68 -12.38 -2.89 7.59
CA ALA A 68 -11.44 -2.01 6.93
C ALA A 68 -10.02 -2.32 7.39
N PHE A 69 -9.05 -2.14 6.49
CA PHE A 69 -7.63 -2.18 6.83
C PHE A 69 -7.17 -0.80 7.28
N ILE A 70 -6.44 -0.74 8.39
CA ILE A 70 -5.81 0.47 8.91
C ILE A 70 -4.32 0.37 8.71
N ILE A 71 -3.76 1.39 8.08
CA ILE A 71 -2.35 1.45 7.68
C ILE A 71 -1.68 2.58 8.43
N ASP A 72 -0.62 2.25 9.17
CA ASP A 72 0.19 3.26 9.86
C ASP A 72 1.21 3.89 8.91
N VAL A 73 0.78 4.98 8.27
CA VAL A 73 1.59 5.80 7.35
C VAL A 73 2.44 6.87 8.05
N ARG A 74 2.62 6.78 9.37
CA ARG A 74 3.43 7.75 10.12
C ARG A 74 4.92 7.47 9.92
N SER A 75 5.62 8.44 9.34
CA SER A 75 7.10 8.44 9.28
C SER A 75 7.69 8.58 10.69
N TYR A 76 8.32 7.51 11.18
CA TYR A 76 9.29 7.63 12.28
C TYR A 76 10.63 8.13 11.69
N PRO A 77 11.27 9.15 12.27
CA PRO A 77 12.55 9.65 11.78
C PRO A 77 13.58 8.50 11.79
N GLY A 78 14.00 8.06 10.61
CA GLY A 78 14.91 6.93 10.42
C GLY A 78 14.42 5.88 9.42
N ARG A 79 13.14 5.88 9.04
CA ARG A 79 12.66 5.14 7.86
C ARG A 79 12.76 6.08 6.65
N MET A 80 13.93 6.11 5.99
CA MET A 80 13.89 6.51 4.59
C MET A 80 13.02 5.48 3.88
N PRO A 81 12.13 5.87 2.96
CA PRO A 81 11.43 4.89 2.14
C PRO A 81 12.49 4.17 1.31
N GLU A 82 12.97 3.04 1.82
CA GLU A 82 13.59 2.03 0.97
C GLU A 82 12.49 1.64 -0.01
N GLU A 83 12.78 1.81 -1.31
CA GLU A 83 11.94 1.25 -2.35
C GLU A 83 11.69 -0.22 -1.99
N PRO A 84 10.45 -0.71 -2.04
CA PRO A 84 10.23 -2.13 -1.94
C PRO A 84 11.08 -2.78 -3.03
N ASP A 85 11.95 -3.70 -2.65
CA ASP A 85 12.50 -4.63 -3.62
C ASP A 85 11.34 -5.51 -4.08
N THR A 86 10.55 -5.02 -5.04
CA THR A 86 9.62 -5.86 -5.79
C THR A 86 10.46 -6.84 -6.55
N GLU A 87 10.45 -8.06 -6.02
CA GLU A 87 11.08 -9.25 -6.54
C GLU A 87 10.94 -9.33 -8.06
N LYS A 88 12.05 -9.16 -8.74
CA LYS A 88 12.13 -9.02 -10.19
C LYS A 88 12.04 -10.40 -10.82
N VAL A 89 10.82 -10.87 -11.14
CA VAL A 89 10.63 -12.16 -11.84
C VAL A 89 10.16 -11.96 -13.29
N VAL A 90 11.16 -11.73 -14.15
CA VAL A 90 11.31 -12.20 -15.55
C VAL A 90 10.15 -12.04 -16.57
N ARG A 91 10.29 -11.04 -17.46
CA ARG A 91 10.47 -11.28 -18.93
C ARG A 91 10.92 -10.02 -19.72
N GLY A 92 12.12 -10.09 -20.31
CA GLY A 92 12.39 -9.71 -21.71
C GLY A 92 12.39 -8.24 -22.15
N ALA A 93 13.60 -7.65 -22.16
CA ALA A 93 14.14 -6.67 -23.11
C ALA A 93 13.35 -5.39 -23.45
N ARG A 94 13.74 -4.27 -22.82
CA ARG A 94 14.30 -3.10 -23.54
C ARG A 94 14.87 -2.03 -22.60
N THR A 95 16.17 -1.82 -22.80
CA THR A 95 16.90 -0.55 -22.65
C THR A 95 17.00 0.07 -21.25
N ALA A 96 18.07 -0.31 -20.55
CA ALA A 96 18.67 0.50 -19.49
C ALA A 96 19.40 1.70 -20.11
N LEU A 97 18.90 2.92 -19.92
CA LEU A 97 19.75 4.12 -19.94
C LEU A 97 19.00 5.36 -19.41
N LEU A 98 19.18 5.67 -18.12
CA LEU A 98 19.22 7.04 -17.65
C LEU A 98 20.41 7.18 -16.69
N LYS A 99 21.54 7.62 -17.25
CA LYS A 99 22.61 8.27 -16.50
C LYS A 99 22.06 9.60 -15.97
N THR A 100 22.21 9.87 -14.67
CA THR A 100 22.30 11.26 -14.20
C THR A 100 23.73 11.51 -13.76
N LEU A 101 24.37 12.42 -14.50
CA LEU A 101 25.65 13.04 -14.18
C LEU A 101 25.37 14.37 -13.48
N LEU A 102 26.14 14.62 -12.41
CA LEU A 102 26.25 15.82 -11.56
C LEU A 102 25.10 16.08 -10.58
#